data_AF-A0A355V362-F1
#
_entry.id   AF-A0A355V362-F1
#
_cell.length_a   1.000
_cell.length_b   1.000
_cell.length_c   1.000
_cell.angle_alpha   90.00
_cell.angle_beta   90.00
_cell.angle_gamma   90.00
#
_symmetry.space_group_name_H-M   'P 1'
#
loop_
_entity.id
_entity.type
_entity.pdbx_description
1 polymer ?
#
loop_
_entity_poly.entity_id
_entity_poly.type
_entity_poly.pdbx_seq_one_letter_code
_entity_poly.pdbx_strand_id
1 'polypeptide(L)' 'MCDFTGRNKIEKNANQMAAAEGKFTNQSVIEELEPLLKEYFIGKFELSDEKIILEFKNGQKFCLTVSEAE' A
#
# COMPACT_ATOMS: atom_id res chain seq x y z
N MET A 1 3.15 33.96 34.82
CA MET A 1 3.92 33.76 33.59
C MET A 1 4.05 32.25 33.41
N CYS A 2 3.38 31.67 32.41
CA CYS A 2 3.45 30.23 32.16
C CYS A 2 4.25 30.00 30.88
N ASP A 3 5.33 29.25 31.01
CA ASP A 3 6.28 28.86 29.97
C ASP A 3 5.61 28.16 28.77
N PHE A 4 5.75 28.78 27.60
CA PHE A 4 5.22 28.33 26.31
C PHE A 4 6.31 27.61 25.50
N THR A 5 6.89 26.53 26.03
CA THR A 5 8.02 25.81 25.40
C THR A 5 7.80 24.32 25.19
N GLY A 6 6.53 23.87 25.11
CA GLY A 6 6.19 22.45 24.96
C GLY A 6 5.92 21.94 23.53
N ARG A 7 5.66 22.80 22.53
CA ARG A 7 5.10 22.35 21.24
C ARG A 7 6.12 21.98 20.16
N ASN A 8 7.37 22.44 20.26
CA ASN A 8 8.32 22.36 19.15
C ASN A 8 9.16 21.07 19.07
N LYS A 9 8.99 20.12 20.00
CA LYS A 9 9.84 18.91 20.09
C LYS A 9 9.17 17.64 19.56
N ILE A 10 7.84 17.62 19.46
CA ILE A 10 7.06 16.44 19.03
C ILE A 10 6.98 16.37 17.50
N GLU A 11 6.87 17.51 16.80
CA GLU A 11 6.76 17.55 15.33
C GLU A 11 8.06 17.09 14.62
N LYS A 12 9.24 17.26 15.23
CA LYS A 12 10.50 16.79 14.65
C LYS A 12 10.64 15.26 14.60
N ASN A 13 9.94 14.53 15.48
CA ASN A 13 10.04 13.07 15.52
C ASN A 13 9.16 12.39 14.46
N ALA A 14 8.00 12.94 14.11
CA ALA A 14 7.12 12.32 13.11
C ALA A 14 7.75 12.33 11.70
N ASN A 15 8.34 13.45 11.28
CA ASN A 15 9.02 13.55 9.98
C ASN A 15 10.31 12.73 9.90
N GLN A 16 10.98 12.48 11.02
CA GLN A 16 12.18 11.63 11.05
C GLN A 16 11.84 10.14 10.99
N MET A 17 10.65 9.73 11.48
CA MET A 17 10.16 8.36 11.33
C MET A 17 9.68 8.07 9.90
N ALA A 18 9.04 9.04 9.24
CA ALA A 18 8.64 8.91 7.83
C ALA A 18 9.83 8.77 6.85
N ALA A 19 10.99 9.35 7.19
CA ALA A 19 12.22 9.19 6.41
C ALA A 19 12.95 7.85 6.67
N ALA A 20 12.54 7.11 7.71
CA ALA A 20 13.10 5.81 8.11
C ALA A 20 12.16 4.63 7.76
N GLU A 21 10.90 4.89 7.41
CA GLU A 21 10.04 3.89 6.79
C GLU A 21 10.56 3.63 5.38
N GLY A 22 11.08 2.42 5.15
CA GLY A 22 11.49 2.01 3.82
C GLY A 22 10.36 2.27 2.84
N LYS A 23 10.67 2.89 1.69
CA LYS A 23 9.67 3.15 0.65
C LYS A 23 9.01 1.83 0.27
N PHE A 24 7.69 1.74 0.43
CA PHE A 24 6.93 0.65 -0.18
C PHE A 24 7.06 0.79 -1.69
N THR A 25 7.63 -0.23 -2.32
CA THR A 25 7.63 -0.31 -3.78
C THR A 25 6.25 -0.77 -4.25
N ASN A 26 5.89 -0.46 -5.49
CA ASN A 26 4.65 -0.96 -6.10
C ASN A 26 4.58 -2.50 -6.00
N GLN A 27 5.73 -3.17 -6.16
CA GLN A 27 5.87 -4.61 -6.03
C GLN A 27 5.52 -5.09 -4.61
N SER A 28 6.03 -4.42 -3.57
CA SER A 28 5.70 -4.74 -2.18
C SER A 28 4.20 -4.63 -1.91
N VAL A 29 3.52 -3.64 -2.49
CA VAL A 29 2.06 -3.49 -2.35
C VAL A 29 1.32 -4.61 -3.09
N ILE A 30 1.79 -4.99 -4.28
CA ILE A 30 1.21 -6.09 -5.06
C ILE A 30 1.33 -7.43 -4.31
N GLU A 31 2.49 -7.70 -3.71
CA GLU A 31 2.75 -8.90 -2.90
C GLU A 31 1.84 -8.99 -1.68
N GLU A 32 1.59 -7.87 -0.99
CA GLU A 32 0.67 -7.80 0.15
C GLU A 32 -0.81 -7.93 -0.27
N LEU A 33 -1.18 -7.46 -1.47
CA LEU A 33 -2.54 -7.55 -1.99
C LEU A 33 -2.92 -8.96 -2.47
N GLU A 34 -1.97 -9.74 -2.99
CA GLU A 34 -2.22 -11.10 -3.48
C GLU A 34 -2.96 -12.01 -2.50
N PRO A 35 -2.45 -12.24 -1.26
CA PRO A 35 -3.10 -13.15 -0.32
C PRO A 35 -4.49 -12.64 0.08
N LEU A 36 -4.66 -11.32 0.22
CA LEU A 36 -5.95 -10.70 0.54
C LEU A 36 -6.96 -10.96 -0.58
N LEU A 37 -6.57 -10.74 -1.85
CA LEU A 37 -7.46 -10.99 -2.98
C LEU A 37 -7.84 -12.48 -3.08
N LYS A 38 -6.91 -13.40 -2.81
CA LYS A 38 -7.17 -14.85 -2.78
C LYS A 38 -8.06 -15.29 -1.61
N GLU A 39 -8.05 -14.56 -0.50
CA GLU A 39 -8.91 -14.83 0.66
C GLU A 39 -10.36 -14.40 0.40
N TYR A 40 -10.56 -13.22 -0.20
CA TYR A 40 -11.90 -12.64 -0.38
C TYR A 40 -12.58 -12.99 -1.70
N PHE A 41 -11.81 -13.34 -2.75
CA PHE A 41 -12.36 -13.60 -4.08
C PHE A 41 -12.13 -15.03 -4.55
N ILE A 42 -13.13 -15.61 -5.22
CA ILE A 42 -13.03 -16.92 -5.86
C ILE A 42 -12.82 -16.72 -7.37
N GLY A 43 -11.59 -16.93 -7.83
CA GLY A 43 -11.21 -16.77 -9.23
C GLY A 43 -9.81 -17.30 -9.53
N LYS A 44 -9.32 -17.01 -10.73
CA LYS A 44 -7.89 -17.13 -11.05
C LYS A 44 -7.24 -15.77 -10.89
N PHE A 45 -6.01 -15.79 -10.40
CA PHE A 45 -5.22 -14.59 -10.15
C PHE A 45 -3.88 -14.76 -10.88
N GLU A 46 -3.56 -13.83 -11.77
CA GLU A 46 -2.25 -13.76 -12.40
C GLU A 46 -1.55 -12.49 -11.92
N LEU A 47 -0.37 -12.67 -11.33
CA LEU A 47 0.47 -11.57 -10.88
C LEU A 47 1.55 -11.25 -11.90
N SER A 48 1.83 -9.96 -12.03
CA SER A 48 2.98 -9.41 -12.74
C SER A 48 3.53 -8.24 -11.92
N ASP A 49 4.76 -7.79 -12.22
CA ASP A 49 5.46 -6.76 -11.44
C ASP A 49 4.68 -5.43 -11.28
N GLU A 50 3.73 -5.16 -12.18
CA GLU A 50 2.97 -3.90 -12.23
C GLU A 50 1.45 -4.06 -12.08
N LYS A 51 0.94 -5.29 -12.09
CA LYS A 51 -0.51 -5.53 -12.15
C LYS A 51 -0.94 -6.89 -11.62
N ILE A 52 -2.18 -6.93 -11.16
CA ILE A 52 -2.90 -8.14 -10.76
C ILE A 52 -4.09 -8.31 -11.70
N ILE A 53 -4.15 -9.44 -12.40
CA ILE A 53 -5.31 -9.81 -13.22
C ILE A 53 -6.19 -10.77 -12.42
N LEU A 54 -7.46 -10.41 -12.26
CA LEU A 54 -8.48 -11.22 -11.60
C LEU A 54 -9.44 -11.75 -12.66
N GLU A 55 -9.54 -13.07 -12.81
CA GLU A 55 -10.53 -13.74 -13.66
C GLU A 55 -11.55 -14.48 -12.79
N PHE A 56 -12.80 -14.01 -12.82
CA PHE A 56 -13.91 -14.60 -12.08
C PHE A 56 -14.56 -15.74 -12.87
N LYS A 57 -15.28 -16.63 -12.18
CA LYS A 57 -15.95 -17.79 -12.79
C LYS A 57 -17.00 -17.44 -13.86
N ASN A 58 -17.53 -16.22 -13.83
CA ASN A 58 -18.46 -15.71 -14.84
C ASN A 58 -17.75 -15.18 -16.11
N GLY A 59 -16.43 -15.34 -16.21
CA GLY A 59 -15.63 -14.87 -17.34
C GLY A 59 -15.25 -13.39 -17.27
N GLN A 60 -15.67 -12.66 -16.24
CA GLN A 60 -15.26 -11.27 -16.06
C GLN A 60 -13.80 -11.19 -15.65
N LYS A 61 -13.08 -10.24 -16.25
CA LYS A 61 -11.68 -9.98 -15.98
C LYS A 61 -11.50 -8.55 -15.50
N PHE A 62 -10.72 -8.38 -14.44
CA PHE A 62 -10.34 -7.08 -13.90
C PHE A 62 -8.83 -6.97 -13.83
N CYS A 63 -8.33 -5.76 -14.06
CA CYS A 63 -6.91 -5.42 -13.96
C CYS A 63 -6.74 -4.41 -12.83
N LEU A 64 -5.99 -4.79 -11.81
CA LEU A 64 -5.61 -3.95 -10.68
C LEU A 64 -4.17 -3.48 -10.91
N THR A 65 -3.97 -2.17 -10.92
CA THR A 65 -2.65 -1.54 -11.07
C THR A 65 -2.36 -0.69 -9.85
N VAL A 66 -1.13 -0.77 -9.36
CA VAL A 66 -0.67 0.06 -8.24
C VAL A 66 0.27 1.13 -8.79
N SER A 67 -0.02 2.39 -8.46
CA SER A 67 0.80 3.54 -8.80
C SER A 67 0.86 4.50 -7.61
N GLU A 68 1.96 5.24 -7.50
CA GLU A 68 2.07 6.35 -6.55
C GLU A 68 0.99 7.40 -6.89
N ALA A 69 0.33 7.94 -5.85
CA ALA A 69 -0.67 8.98 -6.03
C ALA A 69 0.03 10.34 -6.21
N GLU A 70 -0.35 11.08 -7.26
CA GLU A 70 0.12 12.46 -7.52
C GLU A 70 -0.59 13.51 -6.66
#